data_AF-A0A3B9A6P6-F1
#
_entry.id   AF-A0A3B9A6P6-F1
#
_cell.length_a   1.000
_cell.length_b   1.000
_cell.length_c   1.000
_cell.angle_alpha   90.00
_cell.angle_beta   90.00
_cell.angle_gamma   90.00
#
_symmetry.space_group_name_H-M   'P 1'
#
loop_
_entity.id
_entity.type
_entity.pdbx_description
1 polymer ?
#
loop_
_entity_poly.entity_id
_entity_poly.type
_entity_poly.pdbx_seq_one_letter_code
_entity_poly.pdbx_strand_id
1 'polypeptide(L)'
;MATIDLTVIPERRERALRRVKERNIIIPTFAQMKNPNLIPDHIKEELRNIGLWDVHPRNLFRITWKNEPKPFGGLFGGVNFIELPSSLTGVPARMIGLVGKWFPTGAHKVGAA
;
A
#
# COMPACT_ATOMS: atom_id res chain seq x y z
N MET A 1 -27.57 -11.62 -10.05
CA MET A 1 -26.20 -11.37 -9.53
C MET A 1 -25.34 -10.94 -10.69
N ALA A 2 -24.62 -9.81 -10.58
CA ALA A 2 -23.63 -9.45 -11.59
C ALA A 2 -22.41 -10.37 -11.43
N THR A 3 -22.04 -11.09 -12.49
CA THR A 3 -20.85 -11.94 -12.51
C THR A 3 -19.64 -11.08 -12.88
N ILE A 4 -18.54 -11.20 -12.15
CA ILE A 4 -17.29 -10.51 -12.51
C ILE A 4 -16.75 -11.17 -13.78
N ASP A 5 -16.63 -10.40 -14.86
CA ASP A 5 -15.97 -10.84 -16.09
C ASP A 5 -14.46 -10.91 -15.89
N LEU A 6 -13.92 -12.13 -15.94
CA LEU A 6 -12.49 -12.41 -15.79
C LEU A 6 -11.78 -12.61 -17.13
N THR A 7 -12.42 -12.24 -18.25
CA THR A 7 -11.84 -12.38 -19.59
C THR A 7 -10.52 -11.62 -19.68
N VAL A 8 -9.47 -12.36 -20.02
CA VAL A 8 -8.15 -11.77 -20.29
C VAL A 8 -8.11 -11.34 -21.74
N ILE A 9 -7.88 -10.05 -21.99
CA ILE A 9 -7.72 -9.50 -23.33
C ILE A 9 -6.20 -9.35 -23.62
N PRO A 10 -5.59 -10.23 -24.42
CA PRO A 10 -4.13 -10.31 -24.58
C PRO A 10 -3.50 -8.99 -25.05
N GLU A 11 -4.11 -8.32 -26.02
CA GLU A 11 -3.58 -7.08 -26.61
C GLU A 11 -3.60 -5.93 -25.60
N ARG A 12 -4.60 -5.90 -24.69
CA ARG A 12 -4.66 -4.92 -23.60
C ARG A 12 -3.54 -5.18 -22.59
N ARG A 13 -3.33 -6.45 -22.24
CA ARG A 13 -2.26 -6.86 -21.32
C ARG A 13 -0.89 -6.50 -21.87
N GLU A 14 -0.63 -6.78 -23.15
CA GLU A 14 0.64 -6.46 -23.80
C GLU A 14 0.93 -4.95 -23.78
N ARG A 15 -0.06 -4.12 -24.12
CA ARG A 15 0.07 -2.66 -24.01
C ARG A 15 0.38 -2.18 -22.59
N ALA A 16 -0.21 -2.82 -21.57
CA ALA A 16 0.07 -2.50 -20.18
C ALA A 16 1.50 -2.90 -19.79
N LEU A 17 1.95 -4.11 -20.16
CA LEU A 17 3.31 -4.59 -19.92
C LEU A 17 4.35 -3.66 -20.53
N ARG A 18 4.12 -3.19 -21.77
CA ARG A 18 5.01 -2.24 -22.43
C ARG A 18 5.17 -0.94 -21.63
N ARG A 19 4.06 -0.32 -21.20
CA ARG A 19 4.08 0.92 -20.41
C ARG A 19 4.76 0.74 -19.05
N VAL A 20 4.50 -0.39 -18.40
CA VAL A 20 5.13 -0.74 -17.11
C VAL A 20 6.64 -0.85 -17.30
N LYS A 21 7.11 -1.49 -18.37
CA LYS A 21 8.54 -1.59 -18.69
C LYS A 21 9.16 -0.23 -19.03
N GLU A 22 8.52 0.55 -19.92
CA GLU A 22 8.99 1.89 -20.33
C GLU A 22 9.15 2.85 -19.14
N ARG A 23 8.25 2.77 -18.16
CA ARG A 23 8.27 3.61 -16.95
C ARG A 23 8.98 2.96 -15.77
N ASN A 24 9.64 1.82 -15.99
CA ASN A 24 10.32 1.04 -14.96
C ASN A 24 9.41 0.77 -13.73
N ILE A 25 8.12 0.49 -13.94
CA ILE A 25 7.19 0.21 -12.85
C ILE A 25 7.35 -1.25 -12.43
N ILE A 26 7.56 -1.48 -11.13
CA ILE A 26 7.57 -2.82 -10.54
C ILE A 26 6.32 -2.93 -9.66
N ILE A 27 5.47 -3.89 -9.97
CA ILE A 27 4.20 -4.10 -9.25
C ILE A 27 4.48 -5.10 -8.12
N PRO A 28 4.17 -4.77 -6.84
CA PRO A 28 4.32 -5.72 -5.75
C PRO A 28 3.32 -6.86 -5.89
N THR A 29 3.71 -8.04 -5.45
CA THR A 29 2.77 -9.16 -5.28
C THR A 29 1.86 -8.90 -4.07
N PHE A 30 0.69 -9.55 -4.03
CA PHE A 30 -0.16 -9.54 -2.84
C PHE A 30 0.56 -10.07 -1.59
N ALA A 31 1.46 -11.04 -1.76
CA ALA A 31 2.27 -11.56 -0.66
C ALA A 31 3.19 -10.48 -0.08
N GLN A 32 3.84 -9.68 -0.93
CA GLN A 32 4.68 -8.55 -0.53
C GLN A 32 3.87 -7.43 0.12
N MET A 33 2.69 -7.07 -0.42
CA MET A 33 1.82 -6.06 0.20
C MET A 33 1.33 -6.49 1.60
N LYS A 34 1.02 -7.78 1.78
CA LYS A 34 0.65 -8.36 3.07
C LYS A 34 1.83 -8.43 4.05
N ASN A 35 3.01 -8.81 3.54
CA ASN A 35 4.23 -8.98 4.32
C ASN A 35 5.41 -8.24 3.66
N PRO A 36 5.69 -6.99 4.09
CA PRO A 36 6.78 -6.19 3.53
C PRO A 36 8.18 -6.81 3.68
N ASN A 37 8.36 -7.81 4.56
CA ASN A 37 9.63 -8.53 4.68
C ASN A 37 9.98 -9.33 3.41
N LEU A 38 8.99 -9.67 2.58
CA LEU A 38 9.18 -10.35 1.30
C LEU A 38 9.59 -9.41 0.15
N ILE A 39 9.67 -8.10 0.41
CA ILE A 39 10.12 -7.12 -0.58
C ILE A 39 11.64 -7.26 -0.74
N PRO A 40 12.17 -7.34 -1.97
CA PRO A 40 13.60 -7.41 -2.21
C PRO A 40 14.34 -6.20 -1.62
N ASP A 41 15.55 -6.41 -1.12
CA ASP A 41 16.28 -5.35 -0.41
C ASP A 41 16.65 -4.16 -1.30
N HIS A 42 16.94 -4.38 -2.58
CA HIS A 42 17.19 -3.27 -3.52
C HIS A 42 16.00 -2.30 -3.61
N ILE A 43 14.76 -2.79 -3.54
CA ILE A 43 13.56 -1.93 -3.52
C ILE A 43 13.49 -1.15 -2.20
N LYS A 44 13.81 -1.78 -1.07
CA LYS A 44 13.85 -1.09 0.23
C LYS A 44 14.90 0.02 0.23
N GLU A 45 16.07 -0.23 -0.35
CA GLU A 45 17.12 0.79 -0.47
C GLU A 45 16.72 1.95 -1.38
N GLU A 46 16.02 1.69 -2.49
CA GLU A 46 15.42 2.75 -3.31
C GLU A 46 14.41 3.59 -2.48
N LEU A 47 13.55 2.93 -1.70
CA LEU A 47 12.54 3.58 -0.86
C LEU A 47 13.14 4.54 0.18
N ARG A 48 14.36 4.30 0.67
CA ARG A 48 15.05 5.21 1.62
C ARG A 48 15.26 6.61 1.07
N ASN A 49 15.28 6.75 -0.25
CA ASN A 49 15.53 8.03 -0.94
C ASN A 49 14.25 8.63 -1.56
N ILE A 50 13.07 8.11 -1.20
CA ILE A 50 11.79 8.49 -1.79
C ILE A 50 10.84 9.00 -0.70
N GLY A 51 10.25 10.15 -0.92
CA GLY A 51 9.18 10.72 -0.11
C GLY A 51 7.90 9.90 -0.18
N LEU A 52 7.18 9.82 0.94
CA LEU A 52 5.89 9.13 1.01
C LEU A 52 4.86 9.73 0.02
N TRP A 53 4.94 11.04 -0.20
CA TRP A 53 4.02 11.80 -1.06
C TRP A 53 4.49 11.91 -2.52
N ASP A 54 5.70 11.45 -2.83
CA ASP A 54 6.26 11.55 -4.17
C ASP A 54 5.50 10.64 -5.14
N VAL A 55 5.22 11.14 -6.34
CA VAL A 55 4.62 10.36 -7.43
C VAL A 55 5.70 9.48 -8.06
N HIS A 56 6.09 8.44 -7.32
CA HIS A 56 7.16 7.51 -7.70
C HIS A 56 6.67 6.05 -7.71
N PRO A 57 6.97 5.23 -8.74
CA PRO A 57 6.45 3.86 -8.83
C PRO A 57 6.74 2.95 -7.64
N ARG A 58 7.85 3.18 -6.93
CA ARG A 58 8.24 2.35 -5.77
C ARG A 58 7.28 2.52 -4.61
N ASN A 59 6.57 3.65 -4.53
CA ASN A 59 5.53 3.84 -3.53
C ASN A 59 4.36 2.82 -3.66
N LEU A 60 4.23 2.09 -4.78
CA LEU A 60 3.31 0.94 -4.87
C LEU A 60 3.60 -0.14 -3.80
N PHE A 61 4.86 -0.31 -3.40
CA PHE A 61 5.24 -1.24 -2.32
C PHE A 61 4.80 -0.76 -0.94
N ARG A 62 4.46 0.52 -0.79
CA ARG A 62 3.96 1.13 0.45
C ARG A 62 2.42 1.10 0.56
N ILE A 63 1.71 0.36 -0.31
CA ILE A 63 0.26 0.11 -0.17
C ILE A 63 0.02 -0.93 0.94
N THR A 64 0.26 -0.52 2.19
CA THR A 64 0.17 -1.39 3.37
C THR A 64 0.03 -0.54 4.64
N TRP A 65 -0.63 -1.06 5.69
CA TRP A 65 -0.75 -0.38 6.99
C TRP A 65 0.55 -0.40 7.81
N LYS A 66 1.58 -1.10 7.31
CA LYS A 66 2.83 -1.38 8.01
C LYS A 66 3.95 -0.40 7.69
N ASN A 67 3.66 0.76 7.10
CA ASN A 67 4.70 1.73 6.77
C ASN A 67 5.30 2.32 8.05
N GLU A 68 6.61 2.55 8.06
CA GLU A 68 7.23 3.33 9.13
C GLU A 68 6.64 4.76 9.11
N PRO A 69 6.30 5.36 10.27
CA PRO A 69 5.64 6.67 10.35
C PRO A 69 6.60 7.83 10.06
N LYS A 70 7.20 7.84 8.87
CA LYS A 70 8.15 8.84 8.39
C LYS A 70 7.69 9.41 7.04
N PRO A 71 7.77 10.73 6.84
CA PRO A 71 7.38 11.36 5.58
C PRO A 71 8.38 11.11 4.45
N PHE A 72 9.64 10.79 4.76
CA PHE A 72 10.70 10.53 3.80
C PHE A 72 11.52 9.30 4.22
N GLY A 73 11.84 8.44 3.26
CA GLY A 73 12.76 7.31 3.47
C GLY A 73 12.28 6.20 4.41
N GLY A 74 11.03 6.27 4.90
CA GLY A 74 10.47 5.28 5.82
C GLY A 74 10.36 3.90 5.18
N LEU A 75 10.75 2.87 5.92
CA LEU A 75 10.57 1.49 5.47
C LEU A 75 9.25 0.93 6.02
N PHE A 76 9.34 -0.14 6.80
CA PHE A 76 8.20 -0.88 7.30
C PHE A 76 8.39 -1.22 8.78
N GLY A 77 7.28 -1.38 9.49
CA GLY A 77 7.23 -1.74 10.91
C GLY A 77 5.92 -2.45 11.25
N GLY A 78 5.41 -2.19 12.45
CA GLY A 78 4.10 -2.67 12.89
C GLY A 78 2.94 -2.03 12.12
N VAL A 79 1.73 -2.56 12.33
CA VAL A 79 0.50 -1.92 11.82
C VAL A 79 0.35 -0.55 12.49
N ASN A 80 0.12 0.50 11.71
CA ASN A 80 -0.23 1.80 12.27
C ASN A 80 -1.70 1.81 12.66
N PHE A 81 -1.97 1.84 13.95
CA PHE A 81 -3.32 1.93 14.50
C PHE A 81 -3.35 2.73 15.79
N ILE A 82 -4.54 3.20 16.14
CA ILE A 82 -4.86 3.78 17.44
C ILE A 82 -5.94 2.91 18.06
N GLU A 83 -5.77 2.57 19.33
CA GLU A 83 -6.79 1.87 20.11
C GLU A 83 -7.60 2.90 20.91
N LEU A 84 -8.92 2.84 20.83
CA LEU A 84 -9.82 3.72 21.57
C LEU A 84 -10.19 3.03 22.89
N PRO A 85 -9.85 3.61 24.05
CA PRO A 85 -10.10 2.97 25.34
C PRO A 85 -11.60 2.96 25.67
N SER A 86 -12.04 1.98 26.46
CA SER A 86 -13.43 1.88 26.92
C SER A 86 -13.88 3.10 27.73
N SER A 87 -12.95 3.80 28.40
CA SER A 87 -13.23 5.06 29.09
C SER A 87 -13.63 6.21 28.16
N LEU A 88 -13.26 6.12 26.88
CA LEU A 88 -13.67 7.06 25.83
C LEU A 88 -14.92 6.57 25.08
N THR A 89 -14.99 5.27 24.79
CA THR A 89 -16.03 4.70 23.92
C THR A 89 -17.31 4.31 24.66
N GLY A 90 -17.25 4.11 25.98
CA GLY A 90 -18.37 3.70 26.82
C GLY A 90 -18.80 2.23 26.66
N VAL A 91 -18.03 1.40 25.93
CA VAL A 91 -18.37 0.00 25.67
C VAL A 91 -17.19 -0.95 25.92
N PRO A 92 -17.45 -2.23 26.27
CA PRO A 92 -16.38 -3.22 26.47
C PRO A 92 -15.74 -3.71 25.16
N ALA A 93 -16.37 -3.44 24.01
CA ALA A 93 -15.86 -3.84 22.70
C ALA A 93 -14.56 -3.11 22.38
N ARG A 94 -13.54 -3.86 21.94
CA ARG A 94 -12.22 -3.31 21.57
C ARG A 94 -12.31 -2.60 20.22
N MET A 95 -12.04 -1.30 20.20
CA MET A 95 -12.15 -0.46 19.00
C MET A 95 -10.77 -0.01 18.52
N ILE A 96 -10.47 -0.30 17.25
CA ILE A 96 -9.17 0.02 16.62
C ILE A 96 -9.42 0.89 15.37
N GLY A 97 -8.77 2.05 15.33
CA GLY A 97 -8.71 2.91 14.15
C GLY A 97 -7.39 2.68 13.38
N LEU A 98 -7.47 2.26 12.11
CA LEU A 98 -6.30 2.14 11.25
C LEU A 98 -5.85 3.53 10.78
N VAL A 99 -4.56 3.84 10.91
CA VAL A 99 -4.01 5.16 10.60
C VAL A 99 -3.61 5.26 9.14
N GLY A 100 -4.43 5.94 8.34
CA GLY A 100 -4.22 6.12 6.89
C GLY A 100 -3.18 7.17 6.51
N LYS A 101 -2.76 8.01 7.46
CA LYS A 101 -1.79 9.10 7.23
C LYS A 101 -0.49 8.63 6.57
N TRP A 102 -0.08 7.39 6.85
CA TRP A 102 1.18 6.83 6.38
C TRP A 102 1.04 6.02 5.09
N PHE A 103 -0.08 6.15 4.38
CA PHE A 103 -0.21 5.65 3.00
C PHE A 103 0.46 6.62 2.00
N PRO A 104 1.03 6.09 0.92
CA PRO A 104 1.72 6.90 -0.06
C PRO A 104 0.77 7.73 -0.93
N THR A 105 1.31 8.78 -1.57
CA THR A 105 0.68 9.52 -2.68
C THR A 105 -0.74 10.02 -2.41
N GLY A 106 -1.07 10.34 -1.15
CA GLY A 106 -2.42 10.74 -0.77
C GLY A 106 -3.48 9.69 -1.09
N ALA A 107 -3.11 8.40 -1.07
CA ALA A 107 -4.02 7.31 -1.34
C ALA A 107 -5.23 7.43 -0.42
N HIS A 108 -6.35 7.82 -1.00
CA HIS A 108 -7.61 7.88 -0.31
C HIS A 108 -8.20 6.48 -0.37
N LYS A 109 -8.48 5.88 0.80
CA LYS A 109 -9.23 4.62 0.85
C LYS A 109 -10.66 4.93 0.43
N VAL A 110 -10.96 4.75 -0.84
CA VAL A 110 -12.34 4.65 -1.32
C VAL A 110 -12.78 3.23 -1.01
N GLY A 111 -13.58 3.05 0.04
CA GLY A 111 -14.34 1.81 0.17
C GLY A 111 -15.34 1.72 -0.99
N ALA A 112 -15.71 0.51 -1.39
CA ALA A 112 -16.99 0.37 -2.07
C ALA A 112 -18.07 0.84 -1.07
N ALA A 113 -18.84 1.86 -1.44
CA ALA A 113 -20.18 2.04 -0.93
C ALA A 113 -21.10 0.98 -1.56
#